data_AF-A0A1V6AXN9-F1
#
_entry.id   AF-A0A1V6AXN9-F1
#
_cell.length_a   1.000
_cell.length_b   1.000
_cell.length_c   1.000
_cell.angle_alpha   90.00
_cell.angle_beta   90.00
_cell.angle_gamma   90.00
#
_symmetry.space_group_name_H-M   'P 1'
#
loop_
_entity.id
_entity.type
_entity.pdbx_description
1 polymer ?
#
loop_
_entity_poly.entity_id
_entity_poly.type
_entity_poly.pdbx_seq_one_letter_code
_entity_poly.pdbx_strand_id
1 'polypeptide(L)'
;MRQQIVGVYELGAESVQVVLREGTGGEFYLIPETGQIARIKVGAEYDDWGKVVSVLLHEAFELCAARIRTRYSPEDDFGGDLNSIVLILPHEEFSDICGRTGPFLVKAVPDLARAWEKWRKRQ
;
A
#
# COMPACT_ATOMS: atom_id res chain seq x y z
N MET A 1 11.57 -1.48 -16.35
CA MET A 1 10.92 -0.67 -15.31
C MET A 1 11.80 -0.65 -14.07
N ARG A 2 12.23 0.52 -13.62
CA ARG A 2 13.09 0.68 -12.45
C ARG A 2 12.27 0.43 -11.17
N GLN A 3 12.84 -0.29 -10.21
CA GLN A 3 12.27 -0.47 -8.88
C GLN A 3 13.37 -0.63 -7.82
N GLN A 4 13.06 -0.26 -6.59
CA GLN A 4 13.97 -0.33 -5.44
C GLN A 4 13.22 -0.79 -4.21
N ILE A 5 13.72 -1.82 -3.52
CA ILE A 5 13.20 -2.22 -2.21
C ILE A 5 13.53 -1.11 -1.20
N VAL A 6 12.51 -0.65 -0.49
CA VAL A 6 12.61 0.37 0.55
C VAL A 6 12.92 -0.31 1.89
N GLY A 7 12.16 -1.37 2.21
CA GLY A 7 12.33 -2.15 3.41
C GLY A 7 11.24 -3.20 3.57
N VAL A 8 11.24 -3.87 4.73
CA VAL A 8 10.22 -4.83 5.15
C VAL A 8 9.73 -4.40 6.53
N TYR A 9 8.40 -4.30 6.68
CA TYR A 9 7.77 -3.76 7.87
C TYR A 9 6.60 -4.64 8.30
N GLU A 10 6.30 -4.63 9.59
CA GLU A 10 5.13 -5.33 10.13
C GLU A 10 3.86 -4.53 9.84
N LEU A 11 2.85 -5.20 9.30
CA LEU A 11 1.49 -4.71 9.14
C LEU A 11 0.56 -5.65 9.91
N GLY A 12 0.28 -5.32 11.17
CA GLY A 12 -0.34 -6.25 12.11
C GLY A 12 0.58 -7.45 12.39
N ALA A 13 0.11 -8.66 12.10
CA ALA A 13 0.85 -9.90 12.33
C ALA A 13 1.66 -10.39 11.11
N GLU A 14 1.61 -9.66 9.99
CA GLU A 14 2.29 -10.05 8.75
C GLU A 14 3.45 -9.11 8.43
N SER A 15 4.50 -9.65 7.78
CA SER A 15 5.57 -8.84 7.19
C SER A 15 5.19 -8.41 5.77
N VAL A 16 5.39 -7.14 5.46
CA VAL A 16 5.09 -6.54 4.16
C VAL A 16 6.33 -5.83 3.63
N GLN A 17 6.73 -6.18 2.40
CA GLN A 17 7.80 -5.49 1.69
C GLN A 17 7.27 -4.23 1.02
N VAL A 18 7.92 -3.09 1.26
CA VAL A 18 7.63 -1.84 0.53
C VAL A 18 8.67 -1.64 -0.56
N VAL A 19 8.20 -1.34 -1.76
CA VAL A 19 9.01 -1.12 -2.95
C VAL A 19 8.63 0.22 -3.57
N LEU A 20 9.63 1.01 -3.93
CA LEU A 20 9.46 2.23 -4.73
C LEU A 20 9.70 1.87 -6.21
N ARG A 21 8.77 2.19 -7.11
CA ARG A 21 8.85 1.88 -8.55
C ARG A 21 8.68 3.10 -9.44
N GLU A 22 9.12 2.96 -10.69
CA GLU A 22 8.85 3.90 -11.78
C GLU A 22 7.33 4.04 -12.04
N GLY A 23 6.91 5.21 -12.53
CA GLY A 23 5.50 5.56 -12.75
C GLY A 23 4.77 6.10 -11.51
N THR A 24 3.44 6.23 -11.66
CA THR A 24 2.49 6.68 -10.63
C THR A 24 1.64 5.52 -10.10
N GLY A 25 0.82 5.80 -9.08
CA GLY A 25 -0.11 4.87 -8.45
C GLY A 25 0.55 3.96 -7.43
N GLY A 26 -0.25 3.05 -6.88
CA GLY A 26 0.21 1.96 -6.03
C GLY A 26 -0.37 0.63 -6.51
N GLU A 27 0.16 -0.45 -5.94
CA GLU A 27 -0.44 -1.77 -6.03
C GLU A 27 0.10 -2.64 -4.88
N PHE A 28 -0.73 -3.51 -4.32
CA PHE A 28 -0.31 -4.53 -3.38
C PHE A 28 -0.48 -5.96 -3.90
N TYR A 29 0.35 -6.86 -3.39
CA TYR A 29 0.35 -8.28 -3.71
C TYR A 29 0.27 -9.06 -2.40
N LEU A 30 -0.72 -9.94 -2.28
CA LEU A 30 -0.88 -10.79 -1.09
C LEU A 30 0.24 -11.84 -1.00
N ILE A 31 0.63 -12.41 -2.14
CA ILE A 31 1.73 -13.37 -2.33
C ILE A 31 2.26 -13.13 -3.75
N PRO A 32 3.30 -12.31 -3.95
CA PRO A 32 3.78 -11.96 -5.29
C PRO A 32 4.42 -13.17 -6.00
N GLU A 33 5.06 -14.07 -5.26
CA GLU A 33 5.66 -15.32 -5.73
C GLU A 33 5.61 -16.39 -4.62
N THR A 34 5.73 -17.67 -4.97
CA THR A 34 5.73 -18.77 -3.99
C THR A 34 6.82 -18.57 -2.93
N GLY A 35 6.42 -18.52 -1.67
CA GLY A 35 7.34 -18.33 -0.54
C GLY A 35 7.75 -16.87 -0.28
N GLN A 36 7.23 -15.91 -1.05
CA GLN A 36 7.43 -14.49 -0.77
C GLN A 36 6.33 -13.94 0.15
N ILE A 37 6.69 -12.88 0.88
CA ILE A 37 5.78 -12.12 1.73
C ILE A 37 4.96 -11.13 0.90
N ALA A 38 3.89 -10.59 1.50
CA ALA A 38 3.10 -9.54 0.88
C ALA A 38 3.97 -8.34 0.50
N ARG A 39 3.60 -7.65 -0.58
CA ARG A 39 4.37 -6.54 -1.14
C ARG A 39 3.46 -5.37 -1.46
N ILE A 40 3.86 -4.17 -1.09
CA ILE A 40 3.27 -2.91 -1.55
C ILE A 40 4.28 -2.23 -2.46
N LYS A 41 3.86 -1.83 -3.66
CA LYS A 41 4.64 -0.99 -4.56
C LYS A 41 4.05 0.40 -4.61
N VAL A 42 4.91 1.40 -4.53
CA VAL A 42 4.54 2.83 -4.57
C VAL A 42 5.23 3.47 -5.77
N GLY A 43 4.48 4.20 -6.59
CA GLY A 43 5.00 4.99 -7.70
C GLY A 43 5.85 6.18 -7.21
N ALA A 44 6.97 6.42 -7.88
CA ALA A 44 7.92 7.48 -7.53
C ALA A 44 7.68 8.80 -8.27
N GLU A 45 6.93 8.79 -9.37
CA GLU A 45 6.79 9.93 -10.30
C GLU A 45 5.67 10.89 -9.89
N TYR A 46 5.79 11.40 -8.68
CA TYR A 46 4.95 12.46 -8.15
C TYR A 46 5.78 13.72 -7.89
N ASP A 47 5.17 14.88 -8.07
CA ASP A 47 5.81 16.17 -7.71
C ASP A 47 5.67 16.48 -6.21
N ASP A 48 4.71 15.84 -5.56
CA ASP A 48 4.35 16.06 -4.16
C ASP A 48 4.61 14.80 -3.33
N TRP A 49 5.30 14.97 -2.19
CA TRP A 49 5.56 13.90 -1.23
C TRP A 49 4.27 13.39 -0.59
N GLY A 50 3.30 14.29 -0.36
CA GLY A 50 1.99 13.93 0.19
C GLY A 50 1.30 12.85 -0.62
N LYS A 51 1.36 12.94 -1.96
CA LYS A 51 0.84 11.90 -2.85
C LYS A 51 1.52 10.54 -2.69
N VAL A 52 2.84 10.50 -2.51
CA VAL A 52 3.59 9.24 -2.31
C VAL A 52 3.17 8.56 -1.00
N VAL A 53 3.03 9.34 0.08
CA VAL A 53 2.55 8.85 1.38
C VAL A 53 1.10 8.41 1.27
N SER A 54 0.26 9.18 0.57
CA SER A 54 -1.15 8.83 0.35
C SER A 54 -1.30 7.48 -0.36
N VAL A 55 -0.45 7.21 -1.36
CA VAL A 55 -0.43 5.90 -2.02
C VAL A 55 -0.03 4.80 -1.03
N LEU A 56 1.04 4.97 -0.25
CA LEU A 56 1.42 3.96 0.74
C LEU A 56 0.30 3.68 1.75
N LEU A 57 -0.37 4.72 2.23
CA LEU A 57 -1.51 4.61 3.15
C LEU A 57 -2.66 3.84 2.49
N HIS A 58 -3.04 4.21 1.26
CA HIS A 58 -4.10 3.56 0.48
C HIS A 58 -3.83 2.06 0.37
N GLU A 59 -2.68 1.67 -0.18
CA GLU A 59 -2.35 0.27 -0.44
C GLU A 59 -2.27 -0.55 0.85
N ALA A 60 -1.75 0.03 1.93
CA ALA A 60 -1.68 -0.64 3.23
C ALA A 60 -3.07 -0.84 3.85
N PHE A 61 -3.97 0.13 3.66
CA PHE A 61 -5.35 0.04 4.14
C PHE A 61 -6.11 -1.06 3.40
N GLU A 62 -6.04 -1.08 2.07
CA GLU A 62 -6.69 -2.10 1.24
C GLU A 62 -6.12 -3.49 1.48
N LEU A 63 -4.80 -3.62 1.66
CA LEU A 63 -4.17 -4.89 2.04
C LEU A 63 -4.74 -5.42 3.37
N CYS A 64 -4.90 -4.55 4.38
CA CYS A 64 -5.52 -4.93 5.64
C CYS A 64 -6.99 -5.34 5.46
N ALA A 65 -7.79 -4.56 4.72
CA ALA A 65 -9.18 -4.88 4.42
C ALA A 65 -9.29 -6.25 3.72
N ALA A 66 -8.42 -6.51 2.74
CA ALA A 66 -8.36 -7.79 2.03
C ALA A 66 -8.06 -8.98 2.93
N ARG A 67 -7.25 -8.79 3.98
CA ARG A 67 -6.94 -9.84 4.95
C ARG A 67 -8.06 -10.11 5.94
N ILE A 68 -8.83 -9.08 6.31
CA ILE A 68 -9.94 -9.21 7.26
C ILE A 68 -11.17 -9.86 6.59
N ARG A 69 -11.08 -10.20 5.29
CA ARG A 69 -12.17 -10.80 4.49
C ARG A 69 -13.44 -9.96 4.55
N THR A 70 -13.26 -8.65 4.56
CA THR A 70 -14.37 -7.71 4.52
C THR A 70 -15.22 -8.02 3.30
N ARG A 71 -16.54 -8.04 3.49
CA ARG A 71 -17.49 -8.39 2.43
C ARG A 71 -17.39 -7.33 1.34
N TYR A 72 -16.66 -7.65 0.28
CA TYR A 72 -16.67 -6.84 -0.93
C TYR A 72 -18.06 -6.90 -1.53
N SER A 73 -18.75 -5.76 -1.57
CA SER A 73 -19.77 -5.56 -2.59
C SER A 73 -19.05 -4.90 -3.75
N PRO A 74 -18.89 -5.56 -4.91
CA PRO A 74 -18.55 -4.81 -6.11
C PRO A 74 -19.60 -3.70 -6.25
N GLU A 75 -19.15 -2.48 -6.49
CA GLU A 75 -20.06 -1.43 -6.92
C GLU A 75 -20.57 -1.87 -8.29
N ASP A 76 -21.89 -1.83 -8.52
CA ASP A 76 -22.49 -2.12 -9.83
C ASP A 76 -22.16 -0.97 -10.81
N ASP A 77 -20.87 -0.78 -11.11
CA ASP A 77 -20.37 0.03 -12.19
C ASP A 77 -20.31 -0.84 -13.45
N PHE A 78 -20.90 -0.33 -14.54
CA PHE A 78 -20.87 -0.95 -15.87
C PHE A 78 -19.43 -1.23 -16.37
N GLY A 79 -18.40 -0.64 -15.77
CA GLY A 79 -16.99 -0.85 -16.08
C GLY A 79 -16.36 -2.13 -15.55
N GLY A 80 -16.91 -2.75 -14.48
CA GLY A 80 -16.35 -3.97 -13.87
C GLY A 80 -14.88 -3.84 -13.44
N ASP A 81 -14.37 -2.61 -13.31
CA ASP A 81 -13.02 -2.34 -12.86
C ASP A 81 -12.99 -2.14 -11.34
N LEU A 82 -11.83 -2.43 -10.74
CA LEU A 82 -11.61 -2.23 -9.31
C LEU A 82 -11.27 -0.77 -8.98
N ASN A 83 -11.49 0.18 -9.89
CA ASN A 83 -11.23 1.60 -9.62
C ASN A 83 -12.35 2.22 -8.76
N SER A 84 -13.50 1.55 -8.66
CA SER A 84 -14.66 1.95 -7.87
C SER A 84 -14.98 0.83 -6.86
N ILE A 85 -14.35 0.87 -5.67
CA ILE A 85 -14.59 -0.10 -4.59
C ILE A 85 -15.28 0.58 -3.43
N VAL A 86 -16.39 -0.01 -2.98
CA VAL A 86 -17.03 0.35 -1.71
C VAL A 86 -16.63 -0.63 -0.62
N LEU A 87 -15.97 -0.14 0.42
CA LEU A 87 -15.63 -0.92 1.61
C LEU A 87 -16.71 -0.72 2.70
N ILE A 88 -17.49 -1.75 2.98
CA ILE A 88 -18.45 -1.77 4.09
C ILE A 88 -17.82 -2.51 5.26
N LEU A 89 -17.51 -1.76 6.32
CA LEU A 89 -16.77 -2.23 7.48
C LEU A 89 -17.54 -1.88 8.76
N PRO A 90 -17.73 -2.81 9.69
CA PRO A 90 -18.01 -2.49 11.08
C PRO A 90 -16.94 -1.56 11.67
N HIS A 91 -17.32 -0.70 12.62
CA HIS A 91 -16.41 0.31 13.17
C HIS A 91 -15.21 -0.31 13.91
N GLU A 92 -15.39 -1.49 14.50
CA GLU A 92 -14.36 -2.28 15.12
C GLU A 92 -13.33 -2.82 14.11
N GLU A 93 -13.77 -3.27 12.93
CA GLU A 93 -12.87 -3.73 11.87
C GLU A 93 -12.10 -2.55 11.27
N PHE A 94 -12.77 -1.40 11.09
CA PHE A 94 -12.11 -0.16 10.69
C PHE A 94 -11.03 0.25 11.71
N SER A 95 -11.35 0.18 13.00
CA SER A 95 -10.41 0.50 14.08
C SER A 95 -9.21 -0.46 14.09
N ASP A 96 -9.42 -1.75 13.83
CA ASP A 96 -8.34 -2.73 13.71
C ASP A 96 -7.44 -2.44 12.50
N ILE A 97 -8.01 -2.09 11.34
CA ILE A 97 -7.22 -1.66 10.17
C ILE A 97 -6.36 -0.46 10.53
N CYS A 98 -6.94 0.60 11.12
CA CYS A 98 -6.19 1.77 11.56
C CYS A 98 -5.08 1.41 12.55
N GLY A 99 -5.38 0.50 13.50
CA GLY A 99 -4.43 0.01 14.49
C GLY A 99 -3.24 -0.76 13.89
N ARG A 100 -3.43 -1.41 12.74
CA ARG A 100 -2.36 -2.10 11.99
C ARG A 100 -1.59 -1.15 11.09
N THR A 101 -2.28 -0.29 10.34
CA THR A 101 -1.69 0.62 9.35
C THR A 101 -0.90 1.75 10.01
N GLY A 102 -1.33 2.27 11.16
CA GLY A 102 -0.66 3.36 11.86
C GLY A 102 0.81 3.03 12.23
N PRO A 103 1.07 1.98 13.03
CA PRO A 103 2.43 1.57 13.37
C PRO A 103 3.29 1.20 12.16
N PHE A 104 2.69 0.58 11.14
CA PHE A 104 3.34 0.30 9.86
C PHE A 104 3.85 1.59 9.20
N LEU A 105 3.01 2.61 9.08
CA LEU A 105 3.38 3.89 8.46
C LEU A 105 4.47 4.62 9.25
N VAL A 106 4.39 4.63 10.57
CA VAL A 106 5.42 5.25 11.43
C VAL A 106 6.81 4.68 11.14
N LYS A 107 6.90 3.36 10.88
CA LYS A 107 8.16 2.68 10.54
C LYS A 107 8.56 2.88 9.08
N ALA A 108 7.63 2.78 8.13
CA ALA A 108 7.92 2.75 6.70
C ALA A 108 8.14 4.13 6.06
N VAL A 109 7.39 5.16 6.49
CA VAL A 109 7.39 6.49 5.87
C VAL A 109 8.77 7.16 5.88
N PRO A 110 9.56 7.14 6.98
CA PRO A 110 10.89 7.75 6.98
C PRO A 110 11.86 7.12 5.97
N ASP A 111 11.78 5.80 5.79
CA ASP A 111 12.64 5.06 4.86
C ASP A 111 12.21 5.31 3.41
N LEU A 112 10.91 5.35 3.18
CA LEU A 112 10.32 5.70 1.88
C LEU A 112 10.70 7.12 1.48
N ALA A 113 10.68 8.08 2.41
CA ALA A 113 11.10 9.46 2.16
C ALA A 113 12.55 9.52 1.66
N ARG A 114 13.47 8.83 2.36
CA ARG A 114 14.88 8.75 1.95
C ARG A 114 15.06 8.07 0.59
N ALA A 115 14.27 7.05 0.29
CA ALA A 115 14.31 6.37 -1.00
C ALA A 115 13.80 7.29 -2.13
N TRP A 116 12.71 8.01 -1.90
CA TRP A 116 12.10 8.91 -2.89
C TRP A 116 12.96 10.16 -3.17
N GLU A 117 13.56 10.78 -2.15
CA GLU A 117 14.52 11.87 -2.33
C GLU A 117 15.72 11.45 -3.18
N LYS A 118 16.26 10.25 -2.94
CA LYS A 118 17.34 9.67 -3.76
C LYS A 118 16.87 9.37 -5.17
N TRP A 119 15.62 8.97 -5.34
CA TRP A 119 15.04 8.69 -6.64
C TRP A 119 15.00 9.95 -7.50
N ARG A 120 14.49 11.05 -6.97
CA ARG A 120 14.34 12.34 -7.65
C ARG A 120 15.68 12.97 -8.07
N LYS A 121 16.75 12.73 -7.31
CA LYS A 121 18.10 13.21 -7.65
C LYS A 121 18.76 12.45 -8.81
N ARG A 122 18.18 11.33 -9.23
CA ARG A 122 18.68 10.48 -10.32
C ARG A 122 17.88 10.62 -11.62
N GLN A 123 16.92 11.54 -11.65
CA GLN A 123 16.25 12.02 -12.86
C GLN A 123 16.97 13.29 -13.33
#